data_AF-A0A1J4K8K7-F1
#
_entry.id   AF-A0A1J4K8K7-F1
#
_cell.length_a   1.000
_cell.length_b   1.000
_cell.length_c   1.000
_cell.angle_alpha   90.00
_cell.angle_beta   90.00
_cell.angle_gamma   90.00
#
_symmetry.space_group_name_H-M   'P 1'
#
loop_
_entity.id
_entity.type
_entity.pdbx_description
1 polymer ?
#
loop_
_entity_poly.entity_id
_entity_poly.type
_entity_poly.pdbx_seq_one_letter_code
_entity_poly.pdbx_strand_id
1 'polypeptide(L)'
;MSFCEKVFQKEAVKHIWRVCHFFPMEDPEKNENPDLPQISMTGQTEIHPNDLLVLQRIFSEAEPINALYTEECIDPLALHFVPENAWSQQNVSLHFLHEDYFGRKNNVNRRFEHKLWNALLITQAFPNMTKLVGVTWATETVIKVYKFPFAKLLNITAIDGGLFHKQGNFTRHGFVTLSDADAKLRVPQEQLADVDFRDVLLIMHGSQQFTMKSNETTISQCKWESPGGATRVASLKTDVMPILQSS
;
A
#
# COMPACT_ATOMS: atom_id res chain seq x y z
N MET A 1 3.10 22.12 37.33
CA MET A 1 2.74 21.42 36.09
C MET A 1 3.64 21.90 34.98
N SER A 2 4.49 21.01 34.49
CA SER A 2 5.68 21.31 33.68
C SER A 2 5.31 21.61 32.23
N PHE A 3 6.08 22.50 31.61
CA PHE A 3 6.00 22.93 30.21
C PHE A 3 6.02 21.75 29.19
N CYS A 4 6.45 20.56 29.62
CA CYS A 4 6.50 19.33 28.82
C CYS A 4 5.12 18.73 28.47
N GLU A 5 4.10 18.84 29.33
CA GLU A 5 2.78 18.24 29.07
C GLU A 5 1.99 19.00 27.99
N LYS A 6 2.21 20.32 27.87
CA LYS A 6 1.48 21.16 26.92
C LYS A 6 1.99 21.05 25.48
N VAL A 7 3.22 20.59 25.29
CA VAL A 7 3.80 20.33 23.95
C VAL A 7 3.30 18.99 23.41
N PHE A 8 3.14 17.99 24.28
CA PHE A 8 2.69 16.65 23.90
C PHE A 8 1.22 16.62 23.44
N GLN A 9 0.33 17.39 24.09
CA GLN A 9 -1.08 17.50 23.66
C GLN A 9 -1.26 18.25 22.33
N LYS A 10 -0.39 19.20 21.98
CA LYS A 10 -0.50 19.96 20.71
C LYS A 10 -0.03 19.17 19.49
N GLU A 11 0.95 18.28 19.64
CA GLU A 11 1.41 17.45 18.52
C GLU A 11 0.57 16.18 18.32
N ALA A 12 0.01 15.61 19.40
CA ALA A 12 -0.94 14.49 19.28
C ALA A 12 -2.22 14.88 18.50
N VAL A 13 -2.76 16.08 18.74
CA VAL A 13 -3.96 16.57 18.02
C VAL A 13 -3.66 16.90 16.56
N LYS A 14 -2.46 17.42 16.24
CA LYS A 14 -2.03 17.64 14.84
C LYS A 14 -1.79 16.33 14.08
N HIS A 15 -1.31 15.29 14.77
CA HIS A 15 -1.06 13.99 14.13
C HIS A 15 -2.38 13.22 13.89
N ILE A 16 -3.32 13.27 14.84
CA ILE A 16 -4.66 12.70 14.68
C ILE A 16 -5.43 13.40 13.54
N TRP A 17 -5.29 14.72 13.39
CA TRP A 17 -5.93 15.47 12.30
C TRP A 17 -5.37 15.11 10.90
N ARG A 18 -4.07 14.79 10.80
CA ARG A 18 -3.45 14.32 9.54
C ARG A 18 -3.83 12.90 9.15
N VAL A 19 -4.15 12.04 10.12
CA VAL A 19 -4.50 10.63 9.87
C VAL A 19 -5.95 10.48 9.41
N CYS A 20 -6.84 11.45 9.70
CA CYS A 20 -8.27 11.33 9.43
C CYS A 20 -8.82 12.18 8.26
N HIS A 21 -8.08 13.15 7.72
CA HIS A 21 -8.54 13.92 6.55
C HIS A 21 -7.41 14.20 5.55
N PHE A 22 -7.48 13.54 4.39
CA PHE A 22 -6.77 13.94 3.17
C PHE A 22 -7.79 14.08 2.03
N PHE A 23 -8.60 15.14 2.09
CA PHE A 23 -9.31 15.65 0.90
C PHE A 23 -8.40 16.68 0.21
N PRO A 24 -8.42 16.78 -1.12
CA PRO A 24 -7.57 17.73 -1.85
C PRO A 24 -8.03 19.16 -1.56
N MET A 25 -7.07 20.05 -1.29
CA MET A 25 -7.28 21.51 -1.34
C MET A 25 -7.57 21.91 -2.79
N GLU A 26 -8.77 22.38 -3.07
CA GLU A 26 -9.04 23.28 -4.19
C GLU A 26 -8.75 24.72 -3.74
N ASP A 27 -7.98 25.44 -4.55
CA ASP A 27 -7.65 26.86 -4.34
C ASP A 27 -8.91 27.74 -4.37
N PRO A 28 -9.16 28.59 -3.35
CA PRO A 28 -10.22 29.57 -3.43
C PRO A 28 -9.66 30.92 -3.88
N GLU A 29 -9.68 31.21 -5.18
CA GLU A 29 -9.71 32.60 -5.66
C GLU A 29 -11.12 32.98 -6.13
N LYS A 30 -11.68 33.95 -5.39
CA LYS A 30 -12.71 34.94 -5.77
C LYS A 30 -14.12 34.42 -6.06
N ASN A 31 -14.99 34.55 -5.06
CA ASN A 31 -16.24 35.26 -5.29
C ASN A 31 -16.77 35.86 -3.98
N GLU A 32 -16.80 37.19 -3.90
CA GLU A 32 -17.49 37.94 -2.85
C GLU A 32 -19.01 37.83 -3.09
N ASN A 33 -19.75 37.32 -2.11
CA ASN A 33 -21.19 37.59 -2.02
C ASN A 33 -21.57 37.74 -0.54
N PRO A 34 -22.10 38.90 -0.11
CA PRO A 34 -22.42 39.14 1.28
C PRO A 34 -23.89 38.79 1.51
N ASP A 35 -24.16 37.60 2.07
CA ASP A 35 -25.35 37.35 2.89
C ASP A 35 -25.26 35.95 3.50
N LEU A 36 -24.84 35.88 4.76
CA LEU A 36 -25.04 34.72 5.62
C LEU A 36 -25.65 35.16 6.95
N PRO A 37 -26.68 34.45 7.44
CA PRO A 37 -27.30 34.74 8.73
C PRO A 37 -26.37 34.36 9.87
N GLN A 38 -26.35 35.19 10.92
CA GLN A 38 -25.58 34.93 12.14
C GLN A 38 -26.07 33.66 12.83
N ILE A 39 -25.21 32.62 12.85
CA ILE A 39 -25.40 31.42 13.65
C ILE A 39 -24.95 31.73 15.07
N SER A 40 -25.88 31.73 16.02
CA SER A 40 -25.58 31.88 17.44
C SER A 40 -24.82 30.65 17.95
N MET A 41 -23.59 30.85 18.41
CA MET A 41 -22.80 29.82 19.09
C MET A 41 -23.23 29.70 20.56
N THR A 42 -24.28 28.92 20.84
CA THR A 42 -24.53 28.35 22.17
C THR A 42 -25.18 26.97 22.04
N GLY A 43 -24.38 25.99 21.63
CA GLY A 43 -24.76 24.58 21.72
C GLY A 43 -23.67 23.84 22.49
N GLN A 44 -23.91 23.57 23.77
CA GLN A 44 -23.12 22.58 24.50
C GLN A 44 -23.44 21.22 23.87
N THR A 45 -22.55 20.72 23.03
CA THR A 45 -22.65 19.35 22.50
C THR A 45 -22.30 18.41 23.65
N GLU A 46 -23.29 17.99 24.42
CA GLU A 46 -23.13 16.90 25.38
C GLU A 46 -22.73 15.64 24.60
N ILE A 47 -21.49 15.19 24.80
CA ILE A 47 -20.97 13.97 24.17
C ILE A 47 -21.79 12.80 24.74
N HIS A 48 -22.47 12.07 23.86
CA HIS A 48 -23.35 10.99 24.28
C HIS A 48 -22.50 9.86 24.92
N PRO A 49 -22.93 9.24 26.03
CA PRO A 49 -22.15 8.22 26.74
C PRO A 49 -21.68 7.04 25.86
N ASN A 50 -22.45 6.67 24.84
CA ASN A 50 -22.02 5.65 23.87
C ASN A 50 -20.82 6.07 23.03
N ASP A 51 -20.68 7.36 22.70
CA ASP A 51 -19.54 7.85 21.92
C ASP A 51 -18.25 7.77 22.75
N LEU A 52 -18.35 8.04 24.06
CA LEU A 52 -17.25 7.85 25.02
C LEU A 52 -16.78 6.40 25.09
N LEU A 53 -17.71 5.43 25.11
CA LEU A 53 -17.38 4.00 25.12
C LEU A 53 -16.72 3.56 23.81
N VAL A 54 -17.20 4.05 22.67
CA VAL A 54 -16.61 3.78 21.35
C VAL A 54 -15.19 4.35 21.28
N LEU A 55 -14.99 5.59 21.71
CA LEU A 55 -13.67 6.23 21.75
C LEU A 55 -12.71 5.46 22.67
N GLN A 56 -13.16 5.08 23.87
CA GLN A 56 -12.33 4.33 24.82
C GLN A 56 -11.87 2.98 24.24
N ARG A 57 -12.74 2.30 23.48
CA ARG A 57 -12.39 1.08 22.76
C ARG A 57 -11.36 1.34 21.66
N ILE A 58 -11.56 2.38 20.84
CA ILE A 58 -10.62 2.78 19.78
C ILE A 58 -9.24 3.08 20.38
N PHE A 59 -9.16 3.84 21.47
CA PHE A 59 -7.89 4.15 22.11
C PHE A 59 -7.20 2.91 22.67
N SER A 60 -7.96 1.99 23.26
CA SER A 60 -7.43 0.75 23.83
C SER A 60 -6.90 -0.21 22.75
N GLU A 61 -7.49 -0.20 21.55
CA GLU A 61 -7.03 -0.98 20.39
C GLU A 61 -5.87 -0.28 19.64
N ALA A 62 -5.78 1.05 19.72
CA ALA A 62 -4.76 1.85 19.04
C ALA A 62 -3.36 1.72 19.66
N GLU A 63 -3.25 1.67 21.00
CA GLU A 63 -1.95 1.57 21.69
C GLU A 63 -1.14 0.34 21.27
N PRO A 64 -1.70 -0.90 21.26
CA PRO A 64 -0.97 -2.07 20.78
C PRO A 64 -0.62 -2.00 19.29
N ILE A 65 -1.43 -1.33 18.47
CA ILE A 65 -1.16 -1.18 17.03
C ILE A 65 0.00 -0.20 16.82
N ASN A 66 0.00 0.92 17.56
CA ASN A 66 1.05 1.91 17.47
C ASN A 66 2.40 1.32 17.92
N ALA A 67 2.43 0.59 19.04
CA ALA A 67 3.63 -0.10 19.50
C ALA A 67 4.17 -1.08 18.44
N LEU A 68 3.31 -1.87 17.79
CA LEU A 68 3.73 -2.74 16.68
C LEU A 68 4.27 -1.98 15.46
N TYR A 69 3.81 -0.75 15.24
CA TYR A 69 4.25 0.06 14.12
C TYR A 69 5.59 0.76 14.41
N THR A 70 5.80 1.22 15.65
CA THR A 70 6.95 2.06 16.02
C THR A 70 8.06 1.32 16.78
N GLU A 71 7.72 0.30 17.56
CA GLU A 71 8.63 -0.36 18.51
C GLU A 71 9.05 -1.77 18.09
N GLU A 72 8.16 -2.52 17.43
CA GLU A 72 8.51 -3.86 16.95
C GLU A 72 9.63 -3.78 15.90
N CYS A 73 10.73 -4.47 16.16
CA CYS A 73 11.94 -4.41 15.37
C CYS A 73 11.99 -5.52 14.32
N ILE A 74 12.30 -5.14 13.09
CA ILE A 74 12.49 -6.01 11.94
C ILE A 74 13.95 -5.89 11.52
N ASP A 75 14.63 -7.01 11.31
CA ASP A 75 15.94 -7.05 10.65
C ASP A 75 15.76 -7.50 9.18
N PRO A 76 15.83 -6.56 8.21
CA PRO A 76 15.62 -6.87 6.79
C PRO A 76 16.61 -7.91 6.26
N LEU A 77 17.86 -7.88 6.72
CA LEU A 77 18.87 -8.82 6.25
C LEU A 77 18.61 -10.21 6.84
N ALA A 78 18.27 -10.30 8.13
CA ALA A 78 17.93 -11.57 8.76
C ALA A 78 16.65 -12.22 8.19
N LEU A 79 15.70 -11.41 7.70
CA LEU A 79 14.52 -11.88 6.99
C LEU A 79 14.75 -12.18 5.51
N HIS A 80 15.96 -11.97 4.99
CA HIS A 80 16.29 -12.16 3.57
C HIS A 80 15.47 -11.26 2.63
N PHE A 81 15.36 -9.97 2.98
CA PHE A 81 14.73 -8.99 2.09
C PHE A 81 15.49 -8.87 0.77
N VAL A 82 14.73 -8.64 -0.29
CA VAL A 82 15.26 -8.42 -1.64
C VAL A 82 15.10 -6.95 -2.07
N PRO A 83 16.01 -6.42 -2.91
CA PRO A 83 17.26 -7.04 -3.31
C PRO A 83 18.25 -7.11 -2.14
N GLU A 84 18.97 -8.21 -1.97
CA GLU A 84 19.80 -8.45 -0.77
C GLU A 84 20.84 -7.34 -0.54
N ASN A 85 21.40 -6.80 -1.63
CA ASN A 85 22.44 -5.77 -1.59
C ASN A 85 21.94 -4.39 -1.12
N ALA A 86 20.63 -4.17 -1.02
CA ALA A 86 20.06 -2.91 -0.53
C ALA A 86 19.91 -2.86 0.99
N TRP A 87 20.17 -3.98 1.68
CA TRP A 87 19.92 -4.11 3.11
C TRP A 87 21.22 -4.41 3.87
N SER A 88 21.36 -3.77 5.02
CA SER A 88 22.40 -4.04 6.00
C SER A 88 21.81 -4.69 7.23
N GLN A 89 22.65 -5.35 8.04
CA GLN A 89 22.23 -5.89 9.33
C GLN A 89 21.87 -4.74 10.27
N GLN A 90 20.59 -4.52 10.49
CA GLN A 90 20.07 -3.49 11.38
C GLN A 90 18.65 -3.80 11.81
N ASN A 91 18.32 -3.52 13.08
CA ASN A 91 16.95 -3.55 13.56
C ASN A 91 16.27 -2.22 13.26
N VAL A 92 15.17 -2.26 12.50
CA VAL A 92 14.37 -1.10 12.12
C VAL A 92 12.90 -1.35 12.39
N SER A 93 12.15 -0.31 12.73
CA SER A 93 10.70 -0.42 12.92
C SER A 93 9.95 -0.49 11.58
N LEU A 94 8.71 -0.98 11.62
CA LEU A 94 7.83 -0.92 10.46
C LEU A 94 7.56 0.52 10.01
N HIS A 95 7.52 1.48 10.94
CA HIS A 95 7.44 2.91 10.62
C HIS A 95 8.62 3.38 9.77
N PHE A 96 9.85 3.02 10.14
CA PHE A 96 11.03 3.37 9.35
C PHE A 96 10.97 2.75 7.95
N LEU A 97 10.61 1.46 7.85
CA LEU A 97 10.45 0.77 6.57
C LEU A 97 9.34 1.38 5.72
N HIS A 98 8.25 1.82 6.32
CA HIS A 98 7.17 2.54 5.64
C HIS A 98 7.69 3.83 5.01
N GLU A 99 8.36 4.67 5.78
CA GLU A 99 8.85 5.97 5.30
C GLU A 99 9.95 5.81 4.25
N ASP A 100 10.90 4.89 4.42
CA ASP A 100 12.11 4.84 3.59
C ASP A 100 12.11 3.81 2.46
N TYR A 101 11.19 2.83 2.52
CA TYR A 101 11.10 1.78 1.53
C TYR A 101 9.70 1.60 0.95
N PHE A 102 8.71 1.17 1.74
CA PHE A 102 7.41 0.76 1.22
C PHE A 102 6.60 1.93 0.63
N GLY A 103 6.53 3.05 1.33
CA GLY A 103 5.79 4.25 0.91
C GLY A 103 6.52 5.10 -0.13
N ARG A 104 7.79 4.80 -0.44
CA ARG A 104 8.56 5.51 -1.46
C ARG A 104 8.16 5.07 -2.87
N LYS A 105 8.30 5.95 -3.85
CA LYS A 105 8.03 5.61 -5.27
C LYS A 105 8.89 4.43 -5.74
N ASN A 106 8.31 3.59 -6.59
CA ASN A 106 9.00 2.43 -7.16
C ASN A 106 10.19 2.88 -8.01
N ASN A 107 11.31 2.17 -7.86
CA ASN A 107 12.51 2.31 -8.68
C ASN A 107 13.22 0.94 -8.79
N VAL A 108 14.40 0.89 -9.40
CA VAL A 108 15.12 -0.38 -9.63
C VAL A 108 15.42 -1.17 -8.34
N ASN A 109 15.62 -0.50 -7.21
CA ASN A 109 15.92 -1.13 -5.91
C ASN A 109 14.69 -1.32 -5.02
N ARG A 110 13.52 -0.81 -5.44
CA ARG A 110 12.27 -0.79 -4.67
C ARG A 110 11.10 -1.10 -5.59
N ARG A 111 11.25 -2.15 -6.41
CA ARG A 111 10.22 -2.59 -7.34
C ARG A 111 9.02 -3.14 -6.55
N PHE A 112 7.83 -3.14 -7.14
CA PHE A 112 6.63 -3.51 -6.41
C PHE A 112 6.65 -4.97 -5.95
N GLU A 113 7.13 -5.88 -6.79
CA GLU A 113 7.32 -7.30 -6.49
C GLU A 113 8.31 -7.54 -5.35
N HIS A 114 9.35 -6.72 -5.23
CA HIS A 114 10.28 -6.77 -4.10
C HIS A 114 9.59 -6.31 -2.81
N LYS A 115 8.82 -5.23 -2.89
CA LYS A 115 7.99 -4.77 -1.76
C LYS A 115 6.97 -5.82 -1.34
N LEU A 116 6.26 -6.41 -2.29
CA LEU A 116 5.28 -7.47 -2.01
C LEU A 116 5.95 -8.66 -1.34
N TRP A 117 7.11 -9.11 -1.86
CA TRP A 117 7.87 -10.21 -1.27
C TRP A 117 8.32 -9.90 0.16
N ASN A 118 8.95 -8.75 0.38
CA ASN A 118 9.43 -8.33 1.69
C ASN A 118 8.28 -8.16 2.69
N ALA A 119 7.14 -7.65 2.25
CA ALA A 119 5.94 -7.56 3.07
C ALA A 119 5.41 -8.94 3.50
N LEU A 120 5.45 -9.94 2.61
CA LEU A 120 5.09 -11.32 2.93
C LEU A 120 6.08 -11.97 3.90
N LEU A 121 7.37 -11.68 3.78
CA LEU A 121 8.38 -12.14 4.74
C LEU A 121 8.13 -11.55 6.14
N ILE A 122 7.75 -10.27 6.23
CA ILE A 122 7.38 -9.65 7.51
C ILE A 122 6.21 -10.40 8.14
N THR A 123 5.10 -10.59 7.43
CA THR A 123 3.90 -11.21 8.04
C THR A 123 4.03 -12.70 8.26
N GLN A 124 4.96 -13.37 7.57
CA GLN A 124 5.33 -14.74 7.88
C GLN A 124 6.11 -14.85 9.20
N ALA A 125 7.04 -13.92 9.47
CA ALA A 125 7.80 -13.89 10.72
C ALA A 125 6.99 -13.30 11.88
N PHE A 126 6.15 -12.31 11.60
CA PHE A 126 5.36 -11.54 12.57
C PHE A 126 3.88 -11.49 12.15
N PRO A 127 3.09 -12.57 12.40
CA PRO A 127 1.70 -12.64 11.95
C PRO A 127 0.81 -11.51 12.49
N ASN A 128 1.09 -11.02 13.69
CA ASN A 128 0.43 -9.88 14.32
C ASN A 128 0.57 -8.56 13.54
N MET A 129 1.57 -8.43 12.67
CA MET A 129 1.76 -7.27 11.80
C MET A 129 0.87 -7.28 10.56
N THR A 130 0.09 -8.34 10.30
CA THR A 130 -0.79 -8.43 9.13
C THR A 130 -1.78 -7.26 9.05
N LYS A 131 -2.28 -6.78 10.19
CA LYS A 131 -3.18 -5.61 10.27
C LYS A 131 -2.53 -4.28 9.85
N LEU A 132 -1.19 -4.21 9.85
CA LEU A 132 -0.41 -3.04 9.42
C LEU A 132 0.15 -3.22 8.01
N VAL A 133 0.62 -4.42 7.70
CA VAL A 133 1.30 -4.73 6.43
C VAL A 133 0.31 -5.05 5.32
N GLY A 134 -0.75 -5.81 5.61
CA GLY A 134 -1.87 -6.04 4.71
C GLY A 134 -1.72 -7.17 3.68
N VAL A 135 -0.66 -7.98 3.74
CA VAL A 135 -0.51 -9.17 2.89
C VAL A 135 -0.02 -10.36 3.69
N THR A 136 -0.48 -11.55 3.34
CA THR A 136 0.01 -12.81 3.92
C THR A 136 -0.17 -13.98 2.95
N TRP A 137 0.57 -15.05 3.13
CA TRP A 137 0.37 -16.29 2.36
C TRP A 137 -0.87 -17.03 2.87
N ALA A 138 -1.83 -17.28 1.98
CA ALA A 138 -2.93 -18.21 2.27
C ALA A 138 -2.53 -19.67 1.99
N THR A 139 -1.68 -19.86 0.96
CA THR A 139 -1.02 -21.12 0.60
C THR A 139 0.35 -20.82 -0.01
N GLU A 140 1.08 -21.84 -0.48
CA GLU A 140 2.37 -21.64 -1.17
C GLU A 140 2.28 -20.78 -2.44
N THR A 141 1.09 -20.64 -3.04
CA THR A 141 0.89 -19.94 -4.33
C THR A 141 -0.19 -18.86 -4.30
N VAL A 142 -0.98 -18.80 -3.22
CA VAL A 142 -2.07 -17.83 -3.05
C VAL A 142 -1.72 -16.85 -1.95
N ILE A 143 -1.85 -15.57 -2.28
CA ILE A 143 -1.64 -14.45 -1.35
C ILE A 143 -3.01 -13.90 -0.98
N LYS A 144 -3.21 -13.67 0.33
CA LYS A 144 -4.33 -12.89 0.85
C LYS A 144 -3.90 -11.44 1.00
N VAL A 145 -4.73 -10.52 0.48
CA VAL A 145 -4.48 -9.08 0.46
C VAL A 145 -5.61 -8.36 1.16
N TYR A 146 -5.30 -7.72 2.29
CA TYR A 146 -6.13 -6.74 2.95
C TYR A 146 -5.89 -5.39 2.25
N LYS A 147 -6.84 -4.94 1.44
CA LYS A 147 -6.64 -3.82 0.51
C LYS A 147 -6.22 -2.54 1.20
N PHE A 148 -6.91 -2.17 2.29
CA PHE A 148 -6.65 -0.91 2.99
C PHE A 148 -5.28 -0.89 3.69
N PRO A 149 -4.91 -1.87 4.53
CA PRO A 149 -3.60 -1.87 5.15
C PRO A 149 -2.46 -1.91 4.11
N PHE A 150 -2.58 -2.72 3.06
CA PHE A 150 -1.52 -2.82 2.06
C PHE A 150 -1.40 -1.54 1.21
N ALA A 151 -2.52 -0.92 0.83
CA ALA A 151 -2.49 0.37 0.14
C ALA A 151 -1.89 1.47 1.02
N LYS A 152 -2.19 1.46 2.33
CA LYS A 152 -1.59 2.38 3.30
C LYS A 152 -0.08 2.18 3.39
N LEU A 153 0.39 0.94 3.53
CA LEU A 153 1.82 0.60 3.55
C LEU A 153 2.56 1.10 2.30
N LEU A 154 1.91 1.05 1.13
CA LEU A 154 2.51 1.50 -0.14
C LEU A 154 2.27 2.98 -0.45
N ASN A 155 1.60 3.72 0.44
CA ASN A 155 1.19 5.11 0.24
C ASN A 155 0.37 5.32 -1.05
N ILE A 156 -0.60 4.44 -1.29
CA ILE A 156 -1.54 4.48 -2.43
C ILE A 156 -2.89 5.01 -1.96
N THR A 157 -3.34 6.13 -2.54
CA THR A 157 -4.62 6.77 -2.20
C THR A 157 -5.79 6.18 -2.99
N ALA A 158 -5.63 6.02 -4.31
CA ALA A 158 -6.63 5.38 -5.17
C ALA A 158 -6.45 3.86 -5.15
N ILE A 159 -7.01 3.18 -4.14
CA ILE A 159 -6.74 1.76 -3.86
C ILE A 159 -7.03 0.84 -5.05
N ASP A 160 -8.26 0.86 -5.57
CA ASP A 160 -8.65 -0.03 -6.68
C ASP A 160 -7.85 0.29 -7.96
N GLY A 161 -7.72 1.58 -8.28
CA GLY A 161 -6.95 2.05 -9.43
C GLY A 161 -5.46 1.71 -9.37
N GLY A 162 -4.86 1.88 -8.19
CA GLY A 162 -3.43 1.73 -7.96
C GLY A 162 -2.99 0.27 -7.77
N LEU A 163 -3.88 -0.60 -7.28
CA LEU A 163 -3.54 -2.00 -7.03
C LEU A 163 -4.14 -2.96 -8.07
N PHE A 164 -5.43 -2.87 -8.38
CA PHE A 164 -6.18 -3.95 -9.06
C PHE A 164 -6.72 -3.59 -10.46
N HIS A 165 -6.69 -2.31 -10.86
CA HIS A 165 -7.06 -1.92 -12.22
C HIS A 165 -6.07 -2.49 -13.26
N LYS A 166 -6.40 -2.43 -14.55
CA LYS A 166 -5.51 -2.89 -15.65
C LYS A 166 -4.10 -2.31 -15.61
N GLN A 167 -3.93 -1.12 -15.03
CA GLN A 167 -2.65 -0.44 -14.85
C GLN A 167 -2.17 -0.44 -13.39
N GLY A 168 -2.88 -1.12 -12.49
CA GLY A 168 -2.53 -1.27 -11.09
C GLY A 168 -1.31 -2.17 -10.92
N ASN A 169 -0.66 -2.06 -9.76
CA ASN A 169 0.60 -2.75 -9.47
C ASN A 169 0.49 -4.28 -9.59
N PHE A 170 -0.60 -4.88 -9.08
CA PHE A 170 -0.77 -6.34 -9.17
C PHE A 170 -0.95 -6.80 -10.62
N THR A 171 -1.90 -6.21 -11.35
CA THR A 171 -2.19 -6.62 -12.73
C THR A 171 -1.01 -6.41 -13.65
N ARG A 172 -0.29 -5.29 -13.49
CA ARG A 172 0.92 -5.02 -14.28
C ARG A 172 2.07 -5.97 -14.00
N HIS A 173 2.02 -6.81 -12.96
CA HIS A 173 3.02 -7.84 -12.64
C HIS A 173 2.46 -9.24 -12.75
N GLY A 174 1.38 -9.42 -13.52
CA GLY A 174 0.85 -10.74 -13.81
C GLY A 174 0.07 -11.39 -12.67
N PHE A 175 -0.27 -10.65 -11.61
CA PHE A 175 -1.16 -11.16 -10.58
C PHE A 175 -2.62 -11.08 -11.03
N VAL A 176 -3.37 -12.13 -10.69
CA VAL A 176 -4.80 -12.26 -10.97
C VAL A 176 -5.55 -12.49 -9.66
N THR A 177 -6.73 -11.90 -9.55
CA THR A 177 -7.63 -12.13 -8.41
C THR A 177 -8.38 -13.44 -8.62
N LEU A 178 -8.51 -14.25 -7.59
CA LEU A 178 -9.28 -15.49 -7.63
C LEU A 178 -10.78 -15.21 -7.54
N SER A 179 -11.55 -16.00 -8.27
CA SER A 179 -12.99 -16.09 -8.08
C SER A 179 -13.32 -16.88 -6.80
N ASP A 180 -14.55 -16.74 -6.28
CA ASP A 180 -15.02 -17.54 -5.12
C ASP A 180 -14.91 -19.06 -5.38
N ALA A 181 -15.20 -19.49 -6.62
CA ALA A 181 -15.06 -20.89 -7.02
C ALA A 181 -13.61 -21.37 -6.99
N ASP A 182 -12.68 -20.57 -7.53
CA ASP A 182 -11.25 -20.90 -7.52
C ASP A 182 -10.65 -20.88 -6.12
N ALA A 183 -11.09 -19.95 -5.27
CA ALA A 183 -10.65 -19.83 -3.88
C ALA A 183 -10.99 -21.11 -3.10
N LYS A 184 -12.23 -21.59 -3.18
CA LYS A 184 -12.69 -22.82 -2.51
C LYS A 184 -11.96 -24.08 -2.96
N LEU A 185 -11.45 -24.10 -4.19
CA LEU A 185 -10.68 -25.23 -4.72
C LEU A 185 -9.22 -25.22 -4.25
N ARG A 186 -8.64 -24.04 -4.04
CA ARG A 186 -7.18 -23.86 -3.86
C ARG A 186 -6.77 -23.55 -2.43
N VAL A 187 -7.68 -23.01 -1.63
CA VAL A 187 -7.38 -22.47 -0.30
C VAL A 187 -8.20 -23.23 0.75
N PRO A 188 -7.58 -23.70 1.85
CA PRO A 188 -8.30 -24.34 2.94
C PRO A 188 -9.38 -23.42 3.53
N GLN A 189 -10.52 -23.99 3.94
CA GLN A 189 -11.68 -23.23 4.43
C GLN A 189 -11.34 -22.29 5.61
N GLU A 190 -10.41 -22.71 6.47
CA GLU A 190 -9.92 -21.91 7.60
C GLU A 190 -9.29 -20.59 7.16
N GLN A 191 -8.59 -20.60 6.02
CA GLN A 191 -7.96 -19.43 5.44
C GLN A 191 -8.93 -18.54 4.66
N LEU A 192 -10.20 -18.95 4.51
CA LEU A 192 -11.24 -18.17 3.85
C LEU A 192 -12.15 -17.41 4.82
N ALA A 193 -11.98 -17.60 6.14
CA ALA A 193 -12.92 -17.10 7.15
C ALA A 193 -13.16 -15.58 7.11
N ASP A 194 -12.14 -14.82 6.73
CA ASP A 194 -12.13 -13.35 6.67
C ASP A 194 -12.10 -12.80 5.24
N VAL A 195 -12.28 -13.65 4.22
CA VAL A 195 -12.24 -13.26 2.81
C VAL A 195 -13.64 -12.87 2.34
N ASP A 196 -13.82 -11.61 1.97
CA ASP A 196 -15.10 -11.05 1.51
C ASP A 196 -15.12 -10.69 0.01
N PHE A 197 -14.02 -10.90 -0.70
CA PHE A 197 -13.82 -10.55 -2.11
C PHE A 197 -14.06 -9.07 -2.45
N ARG A 198 -14.09 -8.19 -1.44
CA ARG A 198 -14.25 -6.74 -1.59
C ARG A 198 -13.09 -5.98 -0.99
N ASP A 199 -12.83 -6.22 0.29
CA ASP A 199 -11.81 -5.57 1.11
C ASP A 199 -10.64 -6.52 1.40
N VAL A 200 -10.92 -7.82 1.41
CA VAL A 200 -9.95 -8.91 1.52
C VAL A 200 -10.03 -9.76 0.26
N LEU A 201 -8.97 -9.73 -0.54
CA LEU A 201 -8.87 -10.43 -1.82
C LEU A 201 -7.86 -11.57 -1.76
N LEU A 202 -8.09 -12.59 -2.56
CA LEU A 202 -7.11 -13.64 -2.82
C LEU A 202 -6.55 -13.45 -4.21
N ILE A 203 -5.23 -13.44 -4.33
CA ILE A 203 -4.53 -13.27 -5.59
C ILE A 203 -3.49 -14.38 -5.78
N MET A 204 -3.14 -14.63 -7.03
CA MET A 204 -1.99 -15.48 -7.38
C MET A 204 -1.31 -14.94 -8.64
N HIS A 205 -0.05 -15.32 -8.86
CA HIS A 205 0.61 -14.99 -10.12
C HIS A 205 0.13 -15.92 -11.24
N GLY A 206 -0.31 -15.36 -12.37
CA GLY A 206 -0.93 -16.11 -13.46
C GLY A 206 -0.03 -17.20 -14.07
N SER A 207 1.29 -16.99 -14.10
CA SER A 207 2.27 -18.00 -14.56
C SER A 207 2.93 -18.78 -13.42
N GLN A 208 2.47 -18.63 -12.17
CA GLN A 208 2.99 -19.32 -10.99
C GLN A 208 4.50 -19.10 -10.70
N GLN A 209 5.06 -17.96 -11.13
CA GLN A 209 6.46 -17.58 -10.88
C GLN A 209 6.68 -16.93 -9.51
N PHE A 210 5.62 -16.39 -8.90
CA PHE A 210 5.66 -15.81 -7.57
C PHE A 210 4.97 -16.76 -6.58
N THR A 211 5.78 -17.49 -5.82
CA THR A 211 5.36 -18.51 -4.85
C THR A 211 6.19 -18.37 -3.59
N MET A 212 5.78 -18.97 -2.48
CA MET A 212 6.53 -18.98 -1.22
C MET A 212 7.96 -19.55 -1.36
N LYS A 213 8.24 -20.33 -2.42
CA LYS A 213 9.54 -20.93 -2.73
C LYS A 213 10.39 -20.10 -3.70
N SER A 214 9.90 -18.94 -4.13
CA SER A 214 10.60 -18.07 -5.05
C SER A 214 11.83 -17.41 -4.40
N ASN A 215 12.79 -17.03 -5.22
CA ASN A 215 13.99 -16.26 -4.85
C ASN A 215 14.05 -14.92 -5.60
N GLU A 216 15.03 -14.08 -5.26
CA GLU A 216 15.20 -12.75 -5.87
C GLU A 216 15.17 -12.77 -7.40
N THR A 217 15.85 -13.74 -8.02
CA THR A 217 15.91 -13.87 -9.48
C THR A 217 14.54 -14.14 -10.07
N THR A 218 13.78 -15.09 -9.51
CA THR A 218 12.44 -15.43 -9.99
C THR A 218 11.43 -14.31 -9.75
N ILE A 219 11.53 -13.62 -8.61
CA ILE A 219 10.68 -12.48 -8.28
C ILE A 219 10.92 -11.33 -9.26
N SER A 220 12.19 -11.04 -9.57
CA SER A 220 12.57 -9.95 -10.47
C SER A 220 12.12 -10.16 -11.92
N GLN A 221 11.77 -11.39 -12.29
CA GLN A 221 11.20 -11.76 -13.59
C GLN A 221 9.68 -11.56 -13.67
N CYS A 222 9.00 -11.27 -12.55
CA CYS A 222 7.59 -10.90 -12.57
C CYS A 222 7.44 -9.67 -13.46
N LYS A 223 6.72 -9.83 -14.57
CA LYS A 223 6.77 -8.93 -15.72
C LYS A 223 6.26 -7.56 -15.31
N TRP A 224 7.12 -6.57 -15.10
CA TRP A 224 6.73 -5.15 -15.08
C TRP A 224 6.49 -4.70 -16.54
N GLU A 225 5.24 -4.66 -16.98
CA GLU A 225 4.93 -4.01 -18.27
C GLU A 225 5.10 -2.51 -18.11
N SER A 226 6.27 -1.95 -18.43
CA SER A 226 6.52 -0.51 -18.35
C SER A 226 5.39 0.25 -19.07
N PRO A 227 4.76 1.26 -18.43
CA PRO A 227 3.73 2.02 -19.09
C PRO A 227 4.46 2.98 -20.05
N GLY A 228 4.62 2.57 -21.30
CA GLY A 228 5.09 3.45 -22.37
C GLY A 228 6.60 3.44 -22.63
N GLY A 229 7.15 2.30 -23.03
CA GLY A 229 8.24 2.25 -24.01
C GLY A 229 7.71 2.15 -25.44
N ALA A 230 6.59 2.80 -25.75
CA ALA A 230 6.18 3.00 -27.13
C ALA A 230 7.07 4.11 -27.71
N THR A 231 8.32 3.76 -28.03
CA THR A 231 9.15 4.57 -28.89
C THR A 231 8.40 4.72 -30.20
N ARG A 232 7.71 5.85 -30.37
CA ARG A 232 7.28 6.34 -31.67
C ARG A 232 8.54 6.71 -32.45
N VAL A 233 9.32 5.72 -32.88
CA VAL A 233 10.12 5.91 -34.09
C VAL A 233 9.16 5.68 -35.23
N ALA A 234 8.51 6.76 -35.66
CA ALA A 234 7.96 6.77 -37.00
C ALA A 234 9.15 6.57 -37.93
N SER A 235 9.30 5.37 -38.50
CA SER A 235 10.20 5.15 -39.62
C SER A 235 9.63 5.97 -40.78
N LEU A 236 10.12 7.20 -40.94
CA LEU A 236 9.94 7.98 -42.15
C LEU A 236 10.59 7.19 -43.28
N LYS A 237 9.78 6.48 -44.06
CA LYS A 237 10.19 6.00 -45.38
C LYS A 237 10.39 7.25 -46.25
N THR A 238 11.61 7.75 -46.30
CA THR A 238 12.00 8.67 -47.37
C THR A 238 12.16 7.82 -48.63
N ASP A 239 11.14 7.83 -49.48
CA ASP A 239 11.27 7.33 -50.85
C ASP A 239 12.30 8.21 -51.56
N VAL A 240 13.51 7.67 -51.71
CA VAL A 240 14.54 8.23 -52.58
C VAL A 240 14.09 7.96 -54.01
N MET A 241 13.61 9.00 -54.70
CA MET A 241 13.31 8.90 -56.14
C MET A 241 14.58 8.59 -56.92
N PRO A 242 14.56 7.64 -57.87
CA PRO A 242 15.69 7.37 -58.73
C PRO A 242 15.90 8.52 -59.71
N ILE A 243 17.14 9.02 -59.76
CA ILE A 243 17.60 10.00 -60.74
C ILE A 243 17.57 9.33 -62.11
N LEU A 244 16.76 9.87 -63.02
CA LEU A 244 16.74 9.52 -64.44
C LEU A 244 18.11 9.86 -65.06
N GLN A 245 18.82 8.84 -65.52
CA GLN A 245 19.96 9.03 -66.43
C GLN A 245 19.40 9.31 -67.82
N SER A 246 19.63 10.53 -68.32
CA SER A 246 19.44 10.88 -69.73
C SER A 246 20.63 10.37 -70.54
N SER A 247 20.31 9.73 -71.66
CA SER A 247 21.24 9.34 -72.73
C SER A 247 21.79 10.54 -73.50
#